data_AF-A0A923TS67-F1
#
_entry.id   AF-A0A923TS67-F1
#
_cell.length_a   1.000
_cell.length_b   1.000
_cell.length_c   1.000
_cell.angle_alpha   90.00
_cell.angle_beta   90.00
_cell.angle_gamma   90.00
#
_symmetry.space_group_name_H-M   'P 1'
#
loop_
_entity.id
_entity.type
_entity.pdbx_description
1 polymer ?
#
loop_
_entity_poly.entity_id
_entity_poly.type
_entity_poly.pdbx_seq_one_letter_code
_entity_poly.pdbx_strand_id
1 'polypeptide(L)' 'MSNISVNYSLKWQFKNHPYIQLKDSRHIFNMRTGRRIKLTTNGGSVGIWLGRVFIIKAELNSHIQPIPKREVLPF' A
#
# COMPACT_ATOMS: atom_id res chain seq x y z
N MET A 1 8.93 18.53 -24.23
CA MET A 1 8.47 17.33 -23.51
C MET A 1 7.48 17.76 -22.46
N SER A 2 6.28 17.16 -22.45
CA SER A 2 5.26 17.45 -21.46
C SER A 2 5.43 16.48 -20.29
N ASN A 3 5.46 16.99 -19.05
CA ASN A 3 5.60 16.18 -17.83
C ASN A 3 4.31 16.28 -16.99
N ILE A 4 3.93 15.18 -16.34
CA ILE A 4 2.75 15.10 -15.46
C ILE A 4 3.20 14.48 -14.14
N SER A 5 2.82 15.11 -13.03
CA SER A 5 3.03 14.60 -11.68
C SER A 5 1.70 14.42 -10.97
N VAL A 6 1.54 13.33 -10.23
CA VAL A 6 0.30 13.01 -9.49
C VAL A 6 0.64 12.80 -8.02
N ASN A 7 -0.04 13.56 -7.16
CA ASN A 7 0.11 13.47 -5.71
C ASN A 7 -0.96 12.52 -5.12
N TYR A 8 -0.54 11.56 -4.30
CA TYR A 8 -1.43 10.64 -3.60
C TYR A 8 -1.32 10.84 -2.08
N SER A 9 -2.45 11.12 -1.43
CA SER A 9 -2.54 11.11 0.04
C SER A 9 -2.73 9.68 0.54
N LEU A 10 -1.66 9.07 1.07
CA LEU A 10 -1.70 7.72 1.66
C LEU A 10 -2.36 7.76 3.03
N LYS A 11 -3.23 6.79 3.32
CA LYS A 11 -4.02 6.76 4.56
C LYS A 11 -3.76 5.52 5.41
N TRP A 12 -3.42 4.41 4.76
CA TRP A 12 -3.28 3.11 5.39
C TRP A 12 -1.90 2.53 5.12
N GLN A 13 -1.43 1.70 6.05
CA GLN A 13 -0.20 0.92 5.94
C GLN A 13 -0.47 -0.54 6.30
N PHE A 14 0.33 -1.46 5.78
CA PHE A 14 0.25 -2.86 6.21
C PHE A 14 0.76 -3.00 7.64
N LYS A 15 0.08 -3.83 8.44
CA LYS A 15 0.46 -4.13 9.84
C LYS A 15 1.87 -4.69 9.94
N ASN A 16 2.17 -5.69 9.12
CA ASN A 16 3.47 -6.39 9.13
C ASN A 16 4.53 -5.69 8.27
N HIS A 17 4.10 -4.79 7.38
CA HIS A 17 4.98 -4.09 6.43
C HIS A 17 4.65 -2.59 6.37
N PRO A 18 5.06 -1.79 7.37
CA PRO A 18 4.69 -0.36 7.44
C PRO A 18 5.17 0.49 6.26
N TYR A 19 6.19 0.01 5.56
CA TYR A 19 6.72 0.63 4.34
C TYR A 19 5.81 0.42 3.11
N ILE A 20 4.81 -0.44 3.21
CA ILE A 20 3.80 -0.62 2.17
C ILE A 20 2.57 0.14 2.60
N GLN A 21 2.27 1.16 1.81
CA GLN A 21 1.22 2.12 2.11
C GLN A 21 0.25 2.18 0.95
N LEU A 22 -0.99 2.52 1.25
CA LEU A 22 -2.03 2.64 0.26
C LEU A 22 -2.98 3.79 0.58
N LYS A 23 -3.49 4.37 -0.51
CA LYS A 23 -4.62 5.30 -0.47
C LYS A 23 -5.92 4.50 -0.44
N ASP A 24 -6.08 3.64 -1.46
CA ASP A 24 -7.23 2.77 -1.68
C ASP A 24 -6.74 1.39 -2.14
N SER A 25 -7.64 0.40 -2.23
CA SER A 25 -7.31 -0.97 -2.70
C SER A 25 -6.66 -1.07 -4.09
N ARG A 26 -6.74 -0.01 -4.90
CA ARG A 26 -6.11 0.08 -6.23
C ARG A 26 -4.74 0.77 -6.22
N HIS A 27 -4.42 1.51 -5.16
CA HIS A 27 -3.30 2.43 -5.09
C HIS A 27 -2.38 2.02 -3.93
N ILE A 28 -1.58 0.98 -4.17
CA ILE A 28 -0.67 0.39 -3.19
C ILE A 28 0.75 0.70 -3.64
N PHE A 29 1.57 1.18 -2.72
CA PHE A 29 2.92 1.66 -3.00
C PHE A 29 3.91 1.10 -2.00
N ASN A 30 5.09 0.75 -2.51
CA ASN A 30 6.24 0.45 -1.68
C ASN A 30 7.04 1.73 -1.50
N MET A 31 7.01 2.29 -0.30
CA MET A 31 7.71 3.54 0.04
C MET A 31 9.23 3.39 0.09
N ARG A 32 9.77 2.15 0.15
CA ARG A 32 11.22 1.92 0.06
C ARG A 32 11.75 2.09 -1.37
N THR A 33 10.95 1.71 -2.37
CA THR A 33 11.38 1.73 -3.77
C THR A 33 10.67 2.81 -4.59
N GLY A 34 9.69 3.51 -4.03
CA GLY A 34 8.82 4.45 -4.75
C GLY A 34 7.95 3.81 -5.84
N ARG A 35 7.79 2.47 -5.82
CA ARG A 35 7.10 1.74 -6.88
C ARG A 35 5.67 1.42 -6.46
N ARG A 36 4.75 1.52 -7.42
CA ARG A 36 3.37 1.04 -7.27
C ARG A 36 3.34 -0.49 -7.37
N ILE A 37 2.70 -1.14 -6.41
CA ILE A 37 2.43 -2.58 -6.43
C ILE A 37 1.16 -2.80 -7.26
N LYS A 38 1.28 -3.66 -8.28
CA LYS A 38 0.17 -3.98 -9.19
C LYS A 38 -0.70 -5.08 -8.58
N LEU A 39 -2.00 -4.99 -8.85
CA LEU A 39 -2.91 -6.11 -8.63
C LEU A 39 -2.64 -7.19 -9.66
N THR A 40 -2.69 -8.44 -9.22
CA THR A 40 -2.41 -9.62 -10.02
C THR A 40 -3.45 -10.69 -9.70
N THR A 41 -3.72 -11.57 -10.67
CA THR A 41 -4.63 -12.71 -10.48
C THR A 41 -3.79 -13.94 -10.18
N ASN A 42 -4.17 -14.70 -9.16
CA ASN A 42 -3.55 -15.97 -8.79
C ASN A 42 -4.66 -16.99 -8.48
N GLY A 43 -4.70 -18.12 -9.19
CA GLY A 43 -5.69 -19.19 -8.96
C GLY A 43 -7.16 -18.71 -9.03
N GLY A 44 -7.47 -17.72 -9.88
CA GLY A 44 -8.81 -17.14 -9.98
C GLY A 44 -9.13 -16.01 -8.99
N SER A 45 -8.25 -15.74 -8.03
CA SER A 45 -8.41 -14.65 -7.05
C SER A 45 -7.56 -13.43 -7.41
N VAL A 46 -8.10 -12.22 -7.25
CA VAL A 46 -7.37 -10.96 -7.48
C VAL A 46 -6.76 -10.47 -6.17
N GLY A 47 -5.47 -10.14 -6.19
CA GLY A 47 -4.74 -9.73 -4.99
C GLY A 47 -3.40 -9.08 -5.31
N ILE A 48 -2.56 -8.98 -4.28
CA ILE A 48 -1.19 -8.47 -4.41
C ILE A 48 -0.18 -9.48 -3.88
N TRP A 49 1.00 -9.46 -4.47
CA TRP A 49 2.16 -10.18 -3.94
C TRP A 49 2.98 -9.26 -3.03
N LEU A 50 3.12 -9.65 -1.78
CA LEU A 50 4.06 -9.08 -0.82
C LEU A 50 5.20 -10.08 -0.60
N GLY A 51 6.21 -10.02 -1.45
CA GLY A 51 7.29 -11.01 -1.46
C GLY A 51 6.74 -12.39 -1.82
N ARG A 52 6.73 -13.31 -0.85
CA ARG A 52 6.22 -14.70 -1.03
C ARG A 52 4.77 -14.89 -0.58
N VAL A 53 4.15 -13.85 -0.02
CA VAL A 53 2.78 -13.91 0.48
C VAL A 53 1.84 -13.28 -0.54
N PHE A 54 0.80 -14.01 -0.94
CA PHE A 54 -0.29 -13.47 -1.73
C PHE A 54 -1.43 -13.03 -0.82
N ILE A 55 -1.80 -11.75 -0.88
CA ILE A 55 -2.93 -11.21 -0.13
C ILE A 55 -4.06 -10.95 -1.10
N ILE A 56 -5.17 -11.63 -0.89
CA ILE A 56 -6.39 -11.46 -1.69
C ILE A 56 -6.97 -10.08 -1.42
N LYS A 57 -7.46 -9.42 -2.46
CA LYS A 57 -8.02 -8.07 -2.36
C LYS A 57 -9.19 -8.00 -1.38
N ALA A 58 -9.97 -9.07 -1.25
CA ALA A 58 -11.07 -9.17 -0.30
C ALA A 58 -10.61 -9.12 1.17
N GLU A 59 -9.41 -9.64 1.46
CA GLU A 59 -8.84 -9.72 2.81
C GLU A 59 -7.94 -8.52 3.15
N LEU A 60 -7.68 -7.64 2.19
CA LEU A 60 -6.76 -6.51 2.32
C LEU A 60 -7.05 -5.66 3.55
N ASN A 61 -8.32 -5.42 3.86
CA ASN A 61 -8.77 -4.61 5.00
C ASN A 61 -8.32 -5.18 6.35
N SER A 62 -8.19 -6.50 6.47
CA SER A 62 -7.76 -7.16 7.72
C SER A 62 -6.26 -7.00 7.98
N HIS A 63 -5.48 -6.78 6.92
CA HIS A 63 -4.02 -6.69 6.97
C HIS A 63 -3.49 -5.25 7.05
N ILE A 64 -4.36 -4.25 6.94
CA ILE A 64 -3.99 -2.83 6.97
C ILE A 64 -4.39 -2.18 8.29
N GLN A 65 -3.71 -1.09 8.61
CA GLN A 65 -3.97 -0.22 9.74
C GLN A 65 -3.79 1.24 9.30
N PRO A 66 -4.43 2.21 9.97
CA PRO A 66 -4.18 3.62 9.66
C PRO A 66 -2.69 3.94 9.88
N ILE A 67 -2.15 4.83 9.05
CA ILE A 67 -0.78 5.32 9.24
C ILE A 67 -0.73 6.08 10.57
N PRO A 68 0.19 5.76 11.49
CA PRO A 68 0.31 6.47 12.75
C PRO A 68 0.62 7.93 12.44
N LYS A 69 -0.18 8.84 13.01
CA LYS A 69 0.17 10.26 12.96
C LYS A 69 1.45 10.41 13.77
N ARG A 70 2.44 11.05 13.17
CA ARG A 70 3.66 11.40 13.91
C ARG A 70 3.22 12.30 15.06
N GLU A 71 3.39 11.83 16.28
CA GLU A 71 3.23 12.68 17.45
C GLU A 71 4.25 13.81 17.31
N VAL A 72 3.77 15.05 17.35
CA VAL A 72 4.63 16.21 17.44
C VAL A 72 5.22 16.13 18.84
N LEU A 73 6.42 15.59 18.97
CA LEU A 73 7.12 15.59 20.24
C LEU A 73 7.33 17.07 20.63
N PRO A 74 6.98 17.47 21.87
CA PRO A 74 7.08 18.86 22.31
C PRO A 74 8.55 19.17 22.64
N PHE A 75 9.41 19.26 21.63
CA PHE A 75 10.74 19.85 21.71
C PHE A 75 11.30 20.15 20.31
#